data_AF-A0A4R6ZP96-F1
#
_entry.id   AF-A0A4R6ZP96-F1
#
_cell.length_a   1.000
_cell.length_b   1.000
_cell.length_c   1.000
_cell.angle_alpha   90.00
_cell.angle_beta   90.00
_cell.angle_gamma   90.00
#
_symmetry.space_group_name_H-M   'P 1'
#
loop_
_entity.id
_entity.type
_entity.pdbx_description
1 polymer ?
#
loop_
_entity_poly.entity_id
_entity_poly.type
_entity_poly.pdbx_seq_one_letter_code
_entity_poly.pdbx_strand_id
1 'polypeptide(L)'
;MDIEVTKRELLIAVVIVILMTCLGLFLFGRVTDNLLSKAERYQTALKVRGKEDFLYALDTQQGNMVVQAKLKVKEPVSFPELKGSYAYVEKSREEYTMHTETYTDSKGKVHTRTYWSWDYVSGKSEKSDELILYGKTYSADKFSLIESERLRASDVLKDKYKSRLTGYYYYTGSHVRYSYRAVPISFKASFIANAGEKGLSSVKGDSEISLENTDIEGLIEHLEKGAMWVKIGFWIGWLVLTGIAVFGYVSLENRYLED
;
A
#
# COMPACT_ATOMS: atom_id res chain seq x y z
N MET A 1 8.09 33.38 -26.38
CA MET A 1 7.59 32.47 -27.43
C MET A 1 6.14 32.86 -27.59
N ASP A 2 5.86 33.78 -28.52
CA ASP A 2 4.49 34.23 -28.77
C ASP A 2 3.83 33.19 -29.67
N ILE A 3 2.94 32.40 -29.08
CA ILE A 3 2.13 31.42 -29.80
C ILE A 3 0.91 32.18 -30.33
N GLU A 4 0.92 32.48 -31.62
CA GLU A 4 -0.20 33.15 -32.28
C GLU A 4 -1.17 32.09 -32.82
N VAL A 5 -2.27 31.83 -32.08
CA VAL A 5 -3.23 30.77 -32.42
C VAL A 5 -4.26 31.29 -33.44
N THR A 6 -4.32 30.65 -34.60
CA THR A 6 -5.32 30.99 -35.64
C THR A 6 -6.68 30.34 -35.36
N LYS A 7 -7.75 30.89 -35.93
CA LYS A 7 -9.13 30.35 -35.79
C LYS A 7 -9.25 28.89 -36.27
N ARG A 8 -8.44 28.47 -37.25
CA ARG A 8 -8.44 27.10 -37.80
C ARG A 8 -7.78 26.11 -36.84
N GLU A 9 -6.66 26.50 -36.22
CA GLU A 9 -5.98 25.67 -35.21
C GLU A 9 -6.82 25.49 -33.95
N LEU A 10 -7.56 26.53 -33.55
CA LEU A 10 -8.54 26.43 -32.47
C LEU A 10 -9.63 25.39 -32.77
N LEU A 11 -10.14 25.34 -34.00
CA LEU A 11 -11.15 24.37 -34.41
C LEU A 11 -10.62 22.94 -34.34
N ILE A 12 -9.39 22.70 -34.82
CA ILE A 12 -8.78 21.37 -34.78
C ILE A 12 -8.43 20.97 -33.34
N ALA A 13 -7.97 21.90 -32.50
CA ALA A 13 -7.77 21.65 -31.08
C ALA A 13 -9.07 21.19 -30.39
N VAL A 14 -10.21 21.82 -30.70
CA VAL A 14 -11.52 21.37 -30.19
C VAL A 14 -11.85 19.97 -30.68
N VAL A 15 -11.60 19.65 -31.96
CA VAL A 15 -11.81 18.29 -32.51
C VAL A 15 -10.93 17.26 -31.78
N ILE A 16 -9.65 17.58 -31.53
CA ILE A 16 -8.73 16.72 -30.77
C ILE A 16 -9.29 16.45 -29.37
N VAL A 17 -9.78 17.48 -28.66
CA VAL A 17 -10.39 17.31 -27.33
C VAL A 17 -11.62 16.42 -27.38
N ILE A 18 -12.49 16.57 -28.39
CA ILE A 18 -13.67 15.71 -28.57
C ILE A 18 -13.26 14.25 -28.78
N LEU A 19 -12.31 14.01 -29.70
CA LEU A 19 -11.82 12.66 -29.99
C LEU A 19 -11.16 12.01 -28.75
N MET A 20 -10.32 12.77 -28.04
CA MET A 20 -9.69 12.32 -26.79
C MET A 20 -10.72 12.05 -25.69
N THR A 21 -11.79 12.82 -25.62
CA THR A 21 -12.88 12.58 -24.65
C THR A 21 -13.63 11.31 -24.98
N CYS A 22 -14.00 11.09 -26.25
CA CYS A 22 -14.66 9.85 -26.70
C CYS A 22 -13.79 8.61 -26.42
N LEU A 23 -12.51 8.67 -26.75
CA LEU A 23 -11.57 7.58 -26.47
C LEU A 23 -11.39 7.36 -24.96
N GLY A 24 -11.31 8.45 -24.19
CA GLY A 24 -11.22 8.42 -22.73
C GLY A 24 -12.40 7.71 -22.10
N LEU A 25 -13.63 8.02 -22.52
CA LEU A 25 -14.85 7.35 -22.03
C LEU A 25 -14.84 5.86 -22.36
N PHE A 26 -14.40 5.47 -23.56
CA PHE A 26 -14.31 4.08 -23.96
C PHE A 26 -13.33 3.28 -23.08
N LEU A 27 -12.13 3.83 -22.86
CA LEU A 27 -11.13 3.21 -21.99
C LEU A 27 -11.57 3.19 -20.52
N PHE A 28 -12.21 4.27 -20.05
CA PHE A 28 -12.78 4.36 -18.71
C PHE A 28 -13.87 3.30 -18.47
N GLY A 29 -14.68 2.99 -19.49
CA GLY A 29 -15.64 1.88 -19.46
C GLY A 29 -14.95 0.56 -19.12
N ARG A 30 -13.88 0.20 -19.84
CA ARG A 30 -13.10 -1.02 -19.54
C ARG A 30 -12.46 -1.04 -18.16
N VAL A 31 -11.97 0.10 -17.68
CA VAL A 31 -11.45 0.23 -16.32
C VAL A 31 -12.58 -0.03 -15.32
N THR A 32 -13.75 0.55 -15.55
CA THR A 32 -14.92 0.40 -14.68
C THR A 32 -15.45 -1.02 -14.68
N ASP A 33 -15.53 -1.71 -15.81
CA ASP A 33 -15.97 -3.11 -15.91
C ASP A 33 -15.04 -4.04 -15.12
N ASN A 34 -13.73 -3.81 -15.21
CA ASN A 34 -12.73 -4.53 -14.41
C ASN A 34 -12.86 -4.26 -12.91
N LEU A 35 -13.28 -3.06 -12.51
CA LEU A 35 -13.52 -2.73 -11.11
C LEU A 35 -14.87 -3.31 -10.62
N LEU A 36 -15.90 -3.32 -11.45
CA LEU A 36 -17.22 -3.85 -11.14
C LEU A 36 -17.17 -5.38 -11.01
N SER A 37 -16.52 -6.07 -11.94
CA SER A 37 -16.31 -7.52 -11.83
C SER A 37 -15.52 -7.91 -10.58
N LYS A 38 -14.58 -7.05 -10.12
CA LYS A 38 -13.96 -7.22 -8.80
C LYS A 38 -15.00 -7.07 -7.70
N ALA A 39 -15.76 -5.95 -7.66
CA ALA A 39 -16.84 -5.69 -6.69
C ALA A 39 -17.84 -6.86 -6.59
N GLU A 40 -18.27 -7.42 -7.71
CA GLU A 40 -19.18 -8.56 -7.76
C GLU A 40 -18.60 -9.81 -7.09
N ARG A 41 -17.30 -10.09 -7.29
CA ARG A 41 -16.62 -11.21 -6.59
C ARG A 41 -16.69 -11.07 -5.07
N TYR A 42 -16.68 -9.85 -4.55
CA TYR A 42 -16.83 -9.58 -3.11
C TYR A 42 -18.26 -9.83 -2.63
N GLN A 43 -19.25 -9.30 -3.35
CA GLN A 43 -20.66 -9.42 -2.97
C GLN A 43 -21.17 -10.87 -3.05
N THR A 44 -20.67 -11.63 -4.01
CA THR A 44 -21.05 -13.03 -4.24
C THR A 44 -20.21 -14.04 -3.45
N ALA A 45 -19.10 -13.61 -2.84
CA ALA A 45 -18.24 -14.49 -2.08
C ALA A 45 -18.93 -15.03 -0.82
N LEU A 46 -18.63 -16.29 -0.49
CA LEU A 46 -19.10 -16.91 0.73
C LEU A 46 -18.52 -16.19 1.95
N LYS A 47 -19.39 -15.69 2.83
CA LYS A 47 -18.99 -15.08 4.10
C LYS A 47 -18.76 -16.17 5.15
N VAL A 48 -17.50 -16.41 5.49
CA VAL A 48 -17.09 -17.41 6.48
C VAL A 48 -17.37 -16.87 7.88
N ARG A 49 -18.23 -17.55 8.67
CA ARG A 49 -18.59 -17.12 10.03
C ARG A 49 -17.76 -17.78 11.11
N GLY A 50 -17.05 -18.85 10.77
CA GLY A 50 -16.27 -19.63 11.72
C GLY A 50 -15.40 -20.69 11.07
N LYS A 51 -14.82 -21.54 11.92
CA LYS A 51 -13.92 -22.61 11.50
C LYS A 51 -14.61 -23.63 10.61
N GLU A 52 -15.84 -24.00 10.95
CA GLU A 52 -16.62 -25.02 10.29
C GLU A 52 -16.94 -24.57 8.86
N ASP A 53 -17.45 -23.35 8.69
CA ASP A 53 -17.72 -22.73 7.39
C ASP A 53 -16.45 -22.67 6.53
N PHE A 54 -15.32 -22.29 7.14
CA PHE A 54 -14.04 -22.19 6.44
C PHE A 54 -13.59 -23.55 5.90
N LEU A 55 -13.61 -24.57 6.75
CA LEU A 55 -13.18 -25.91 6.39
C LEU A 55 -14.11 -26.52 5.35
N TYR A 56 -15.42 -26.36 5.53
CA TYR A 56 -16.42 -26.81 4.56
C TYR A 56 -16.22 -26.13 3.20
N ALA A 57 -16.01 -24.81 3.17
CA ALA A 57 -15.77 -24.07 1.95
C ALA A 57 -14.50 -24.54 1.23
N LEU A 58 -13.45 -24.84 1.98
CA LEU A 58 -12.18 -25.36 1.48
C LEU A 58 -12.33 -26.78 0.92
N ASP A 59 -12.99 -27.66 1.66
CA ASP A 59 -13.14 -29.07 1.31
C ASP A 59 -14.11 -29.28 0.13
N THR A 60 -15.15 -28.45 0.03
CA THR A 60 -16.13 -28.47 -1.08
C THR A 60 -15.80 -27.52 -2.23
N GLN A 61 -14.66 -26.83 -2.17
CA GLN A 61 -14.16 -25.94 -3.22
C GLN A 61 -15.18 -24.87 -3.65
N GLN A 62 -15.79 -24.18 -2.68
CA GLN A 62 -16.86 -23.19 -2.90
C GLN A 62 -16.41 -21.91 -3.65
N GLY A 63 -15.14 -21.84 -4.06
CA GLY A 63 -14.60 -20.70 -4.79
C GLY A 63 -14.29 -19.52 -3.89
N ASN A 64 -14.75 -18.32 -4.26
CA ASN A 64 -14.37 -17.10 -3.56
C ASN A 64 -15.04 -17.00 -2.19
N MET A 65 -14.25 -16.68 -1.17
CA MET A 65 -14.72 -16.53 0.20
C MET A 65 -14.08 -15.31 0.87
N VAL A 66 -14.87 -14.69 1.74
CA VAL A 66 -14.46 -13.57 2.59
C VAL A 66 -14.33 -14.11 4.01
N VAL A 67 -13.14 -13.92 4.58
CA VAL A 67 -12.79 -14.50 5.87
C VAL A 67 -12.33 -13.40 6.80
N GLN A 68 -12.91 -13.35 7.99
CA GLN A 68 -12.33 -12.69 9.14
C GLN A 68 -11.88 -13.77 10.13
N ALA A 69 -10.60 -13.81 10.45
CA ALA A 69 -10.06 -14.85 11.32
C ALA A 69 -8.91 -14.34 12.19
N LYS A 70 -8.66 -15.10 13.26
CA LYS A 70 -7.47 -14.92 14.09
C LYS A 70 -6.37 -15.84 13.56
N LEU A 71 -5.29 -15.25 13.06
CA LEU A 71 -4.08 -15.97 12.67
C LEU A 71 -3.14 -16.09 13.87
N LYS A 72 -2.38 -17.17 13.92
CA LYS A 72 -1.34 -17.40 14.93
C LYS A 72 -0.07 -17.84 14.22
N VAL A 73 1.08 -17.46 14.72
CA VAL A 73 2.35 -18.01 14.22
C VAL A 73 2.66 -19.33 14.90
N LYS A 74 3.24 -20.26 14.15
CA LYS A 74 3.68 -21.55 14.71
C LYS A 74 5.03 -21.39 15.42
N GLU A 75 5.96 -20.71 14.78
CA GLU A 75 7.31 -20.46 15.29
C GLU A 75 7.59 -18.94 15.33
N PRO A 76 7.42 -18.30 16.50
CA PRO A 76 7.58 -16.85 16.60
C PRO A 76 9.06 -16.44 16.59
N VAL A 77 9.33 -15.24 16.06
CA VAL A 77 10.68 -14.66 15.93
C VAL A 77 10.92 -13.55 16.97
N SER A 78 12.18 -13.26 17.28
CA SER A 78 12.53 -12.21 18.24
C SER A 78 14.01 -11.83 18.18
N PHE A 79 14.31 -10.55 18.39
CA PHE A 79 15.69 -10.10 18.59
C PHE A 79 16.17 -10.36 20.04
N PRO A 80 17.48 -10.65 20.25
CA PRO A 80 18.02 -10.98 21.58
C PRO A 80 17.74 -9.96 22.68
N GLU A 81 17.55 -8.69 22.34
CA GLU A 81 17.25 -7.60 23.25
C GLU A 81 15.78 -7.50 23.68
N LEU A 82 14.85 -8.12 22.94
CA LEU A 82 13.41 -8.06 23.19
C LEU A 82 12.98 -9.15 24.18
N LYS A 83 12.05 -8.81 25.08
CA LYS A 83 11.43 -9.73 26.04
C LYS A 83 10.39 -10.65 25.40
N GLY A 84 9.68 -10.14 24.39
CA GLY A 84 8.61 -10.83 23.69
C GLY A 84 9.07 -11.45 22.38
N SER A 85 8.22 -12.31 21.83
CA SER A 85 8.35 -12.84 20.47
C SER A 85 7.16 -12.38 19.63
N TYR A 86 7.31 -12.44 18.31
CA TYR A 86 6.44 -11.78 17.35
C TYR A 86 6.25 -12.64 16.09
N ALA A 87 5.20 -12.34 15.32
CA ALA A 87 5.03 -12.91 13.99
C ALA A 87 6.04 -12.34 12.99
N TYR A 88 6.29 -11.05 13.13
CA TYR A 88 7.25 -10.25 12.38
C TYR A 88 7.83 -9.22 13.33
N VAL A 89 9.13 -8.96 13.26
CA VAL A 89 9.77 -7.89 14.01
C VAL A 89 10.80 -7.20 13.15
N GLU A 90 10.79 -5.88 13.21
CA GLU A 90 11.72 -5.01 12.50
C GLU A 90 12.43 -4.09 13.48
N LYS A 91 13.74 -3.97 13.30
CA LYS A 91 14.63 -3.08 14.03
C LYS A 91 15.20 -2.07 13.04
N SER A 92 14.90 -0.80 13.25
CA SER A 92 15.45 0.32 12.49
C SER A 92 16.54 1.02 13.29
N ARG A 93 17.69 1.24 12.66
CA ARG A 93 18.80 2.05 13.18
C ARG A 93 18.70 3.46 12.60
N GLU A 94 18.73 4.45 13.47
CA GLU A 94 18.76 5.85 13.11
C GLU A 94 20.03 6.49 13.68
N GLU A 95 20.63 7.40 12.91
CA GLU A 95 21.76 8.22 13.34
C GLU A 95 21.40 9.69 13.37
N TYR A 96 21.95 10.42 14.34
CA TYR A 96 21.73 11.86 14.44
C TYR A 96 22.75 12.58 13.57
N THR A 97 22.30 13.12 12.43
CA THR A 97 23.18 13.78 11.46
C THR A 97 22.78 15.23 11.24
N MET A 98 23.77 16.02 10.79
CA MET A 98 23.63 17.44 10.57
C MET A 98 23.27 17.71 9.11
N HIS A 99 22.20 18.47 8.91
CA HIS A 99 21.73 18.92 7.60
C HIS A 99 21.90 20.42 7.45
N THR A 100 22.10 20.85 6.22
CA THR A 100 22.15 22.27 5.86
C THR A 100 21.18 22.51 4.73
N GLU A 101 20.21 23.39 4.95
CA GLU A 101 19.19 23.74 3.97
C GLU A 101 19.30 25.22 3.63
N THR A 102 19.23 25.52 2.33
CA THR A 102 19.13 26.89 1.82
C THR A 102 17.70 27.14 1.40
N TYR A 103 17.06 28.17 1.96
CA TYR A 103 15.68 28.52 1.67
C TYR A 103 15.55 30.01 1.37
N THR A 104 14.54 30.37 0.58
CA THR A 104 14.23 31.77 0.26
C THR A 104 13.04 32.21 1.09
N ASP A 105 13.16 33.34 1.78
CA ASP A 105 12.04 33.89 2.56
C ASP A 105 10.97 34.54 1.66
N SER A 106 9.86 34.94 2.26
CA SER A 106 8.76 35.61 1.55
C SER A 106 9.14 36.97 0.93
N LYS A 107 10.35 37.49 1.18
CA LYS A 107 10.90 38.73 0.62
C LYS A 107 11.96 38.47 -0.45
N GLY A 108 12.14 37.20 -0.87
CA GLY A 108 13.11 36.83 -1.89
C GLY A 108 14.55 36.75 -1.40
N LYS A 109 14.80 36.81 -0.08
CA LYS A 109 16.15 36.73 0.48
C LYS A 109 16.50 35.27 0.79
N VAL A 110 17.68 34.85 0.32
CA VAL A 110 18.22 33.51 0.54
C VAL A 110 18.88 33.42 1.91
N HIS A 111 18.51 32.41 2.69
CA HIS A 111 19.07 32.09 4.00
C HIS A 111 19.55 30.64 4.04
N THR A 112 20.52 30.36 4.90
CA THR A 112 21.02 29.01 5.15
C THR A 112 20.81 28.69 6.62
N ARG A 113 20.18 27.56 6.92
CA ARG A 113 20.05 27.03 8.28
C ARG A 113 20.70 25.66 8.40
N THR A 114 21.34 25.44 9.52
CA THR A 114 21.84 24.13 9.93
C THR A 114 20.90 23.56 10.98
N TYR A 115 20.42 22.33 10.76
CA TYR A 115 19.58 21.62 11.70
C TYR A 115 20.05 20.17 11.83
N TRP A 116 19.61 19.50 12.88
CA TRP A 116 19.96 18.12 13.15
C TRP A 116 18.70 17.26 13.15
N SER A 117 18.74 16.14 12.46
CA SER A 117 17.65 15.15 12.44
C SER A 117 18.19 13.75 12.67
N TRP A 118 17.27 12.87 13.08
CA TRP A 118 17.53 11.45 13.14
C TRP A 118 17.19 10.84 11.79
N ASP A 119 18.19 10.31 11.11
CA ASP A 119 18.05 9.78 9.76
C ASP A 119 18.18 8.26 9.79
N TYR A 120 17.35 7.60 8.99
CA TYR A 120 17.41 6.15 8.85
C TYR A 120 18.73 5.73 8.19
N VAL A 121 19.40 4.75 8.79
CA VAL A 121 20.67 4.21 8.27
C VAL A 121 20.52 2.76 7.82
N SER A 122 19.83 1.93 8.59
CA SER A 122 19.70 0.51 8.26
C SER A 122 18.52 -0.14 9.00
N GLY A 123 17.94 -1.16 8.38
CA GLY A 123 16.89 -1.99 8.98
C GLY A 123 17.30 -3.46 9.00
N LYS A 124 16.85 -4.18 10.03
CA LYS A 124 16.87 -5.64 10.09
C LYS A 124 15.48 -6.12 10.43
N SER A 125 15.02 -7.17 9.76
CA SER A 125 13.73 -7.79 10.05
C SER A 125 13.85 -9.31 10.15
N GLU A 126 12.97 -9.88 10.95
CA GLU A 126 12.76 -11.31 11.07
C GLU A 126 11.26 -11.58 10.94
N LYS A 127 10.89 -12.70 10.31
CA LYS A 127 9.50 -13.13 10.13
C LYS A 127 9.36 -14.62 10.37
N SER A 128 8.22 -15.04 10.91
CA SER A 128 7.86 -16.45 11.04
C SER A 128 7.59 -17.06 9.67
N ASP A 129 8.01 -18.30 9.45
CA ASP A 129 7.79 -19.02 8.18
C ASP A 129 6.41 -19.68 8.07
N GLU A 130 5.75 -19.94 9.21
CA GLU A 130 4.49 -20.67 9.25
C GLU A 130 3.40 -19.96 10.08
N LEU A 131 2.18 -19.94 9.54
CA LEU A 131 0.97 -19.42 10.16
C LEU A 131 -0.08 -20.52 10.32
N ILE A 132 -0.82 -20.46 11.42
CA ILE A 132 -1.94 -21.32 11.74
C ILE A 132 -3.23 -20.51 11.56
N LEU A 133 -4.09 -21.00 10.68
CA LEU A 133 -5.41 -20.46 10.40
C LEU A 133 -6.42 -21.60 10.53
N TYR A 134 -7.38 -21.45 11.45
CA TYR A 134 -8.42 -22.47 11.72
C TYR A 134 -7.89 -23.89 11.95
N GLY A 135 -6.67 -24.01 12.51
CA GLY A 135 -6.02 -25.28 12.81
C GLY A 135 -5.28 -25.91 11.64
N LYS A 136 -5.29 -25.30 10.45
CA LYS A 136 -4.41 -25.67 9.33
C LYS A 136 -3.17 -24.78 9.32
N THR A 137 -2.03 -25.36 8.98
CA THR A 137 -0.75 -24.65 8.88
C THR A 137 -0.51 -24.26 7.43
N TYR A 138 -0.06 -23.03 7.22
CA TYR A 138 0.24 -22.44 5.93
C TYR A 138 1.61 -21.77 6.00
N SER A 139 2.33 -21.74 4.88
CA SER A 139 3.50 -20.85 4.75
C SER A 139 3.04 -19.40 4.95
N ALA A 140 3.81 -18.64 5.71
CA ALA A 140 3.57 -17.22 5.95
C ALA A 140 3.66 -16.41 4.66
N ASP A 141 4.54 -16.81 3.72
CA ASP A 141 4.68 -16.19 2.39
C ASP A 141 3.42 -16.35 1.52
N LYS A 142 2.46 -17.20 1.91
CA LYS A 142 1.17 -17.27 1.26
C LYS A 142 0.30 -16.04 1.56
N PHE A 143 0.66 -15.25 2.54
CA PHE A 143 -0.11 -14.11 3.01
C PHE A 143 0.74 -12.85 3.01
N SER A 144 0.14 -11.71 2.68
CA SER A 144 0.83 -10.44 2.84
C SER A 144 1.02 -10.12 4.32
N LEU A 145 2.09 -9.40 4.64
CA LEU A 145 2.32 -8.89 5.99
C LEU A 145 1.26 -7.83 6.32
N ILE A 146 0.61 -7.93 7.48
CA ILE A 146 -0.24 -6.86 8.00
C ILE A 146 0.60 -5.68 8.50
N GLU A 147 0.00 -4.50 8.60
CA GLU A 147 0.70 -3.33 9.14
C GLU A 147 1.30 -3.63 10.53
N SER A 148 2.60 -3.38 10.66
CA SER A 148 3.33 -3.59 11.90
C SER A 148 3.20 -2.39 12.82
N GLU A 149 2.98 -2.66 14.11
CA GLU A 149 2.80 -1.62 15.11
C GLU A 149 4.15 -1.21 15.70
N ARG A 150 4.28 0.08 16.00
CA ARG A 150 5.47 0.60 16.65
C ARG A 150 5.52 0.17 18.11
N LEU A 151 6.61 -0.50 18.50
CA LEU A 151 6.80 -0.96 19.86
C LEU A 151 7.43 0.11 20.73
N ARG A 152 6.89 0.29 21.94
CA ARG A 152 7.50 1.15 22.95
C ARG A 152 8.70 0.42 23.57
N ALA A 153 9.90 0.91 23.29
CA ALA A 153 11.15 0.32 23.74
C ALA A 153 11.19 0.08 25.27
N SER A 154 10.60 0.97 26.09
CA SER A 154 10.48 0.80 27.55
C SER A 154 9.78 -0.48 27.98
N ASP A 155 8.85 -0.97 27.17
CA ASP A 155 7.93 -2.05 27.54
C ASP A 155 8.45 -3.39 27.03
N VAL A 156 9.10 -3.37 25.86
CA VAL A 156 9.49 -4.59 25.13
C VAL A 156 10.95 -5.00 25.35
N LEU A 157 11.84 -4.12 25.81
CA LEU A 157 13.26 -4.46 25.98
C LEU A 157 13.57 -5.10 27.33
N LYS A 158 14.52 -6.06 27.33
CA LYS A 158 15.03 -6.73 28.54
C LYS A 158 15.64 -5.72 29.51
N ASP A 159 15.56 -6.00 30.81
CA ASP A 159 15.88 -5.01 31.85
C ASP A 159 17.33 -4.51 31.78
N LYS A 160 18.27 -5.35 31.31
CA LYS A 160 19.67 -4.96 31.08
C LYS A 160 19.86 -3.84 30.04
N TYR A 161 18.86 -3.57 29.20
CA TYR A 161 18.89 -2.49 28.19
C TYR A 161 18.10 -1.24 28.62
N LYS A 162 17.45 -1.26 29.80
CA LYS A 162 16.54 -0.19 30.21
C LYS A 162 17.20 1.14 30.58
N SER A 163 18.48 1.13 30.95
CA SER A 163 19.22 2.34 31.32
C SER A 163 19.44 3.33 30.17
N ARG A 164 19.11 2.95 28.92
CA ARG A 164 19.32 3.77 27.72
C ARG A 164 18.06 3.96 26.89
N LEU A 165 16.90 4.14 27.54
CA LEU A 165 15.60 4.21 26.88
C LEU A 165 14.95 5.58 26.97
N THR A 166 14.24 5.97 25.92
CA THR A 166 13.29 7.08 25.96
C THR A 166 12.09 6.73 25.09
N GLY A 167 10.97 6.39 25.74
CA GLY A 167 9.72 6.04 25.07
C GLY A 167 9.89 4.88 24.08
N TYR A 168 9.84 5.21 22.79
CA TYR A 168 9.93 4.27 21.67
C TYR A 168 11.35 3.91 21.22
N TYR A 169 12.36 4.53 21.82
CA TYR A 169 13.73 4.45 21.33
C TYR A 169 14.68 3.82 22.34
N TYR A 170 15.60 3.02 21.82
CA TYR A 170 16.77 2.50 22.53
C TYR A 170 18.04 3.14 22.03
N TYR A 171 18.81 3.77 22.91
CA TYR A 171 20.02 4.49 22.59
C TYR A 171 21.25 3.64 22.87
N THR A 172 22.19 3.62 21.93
CA THR A 172 23.51 2.98 22.16
C THR A 172 24.62 4.00 22.36
N GLY A 173 24.34 5.28 22.08
CA GLY A 173 25.17 6.45 22.34
C GLY A 173 24.33 7.72 22.11
N SER A 174 24.96 8.89 22.08
CA SER A 174 24.28 10.17 21.87
C SER A 174 23.77 10.38 20.44
N HIS A 175 24.37 9.70 19.46
CA HIS A 175 24.06 9.88 18.03
C HIS A 175 23.48 8.62 17.37
N VAL A 176 23.17 7.57 18.14
CA VAL A 176 22.64 6.32 17.59
C VAL A 176 21.47 5.83 18.43
N ARG A 177 20.32 5.67 17.78
CA ARG A 177 19.11 5.10 18.39
C ARG A 177 18.49 4.02 17.52
N TYR A 178 17.68 3.19 18.15
CA TYR A 178 16.94 2.12 17.52
C TYR A 178 15.46 2.25 17.83
N SER A 179 14.63 1.96 16.84
CA SER A 179 13.19 1.79 17.01
C SER A 179 12.76 0.42 16.51
N TYR A 180 11.64 -0.06 17.04
CA TYR A 180 11.13 -1.40 16.74
C TYR A 180 9.68 -1.31 16.25
N ARG A 181 9.36 -2.13 15.26
CA ARG A 181 7.99 -2.41 14.84
C ARG A 181 7.75 -3.90 14.85
N ALA A 182 6.53 -4.35 15.12
CA ALA A 182 6.23 -5.76 15.11
C ALA A 182 4.76 -6.08 14.83
N VAL A 183 4.54 -7.32 14.40
CA VAL A 183 3.22 -7.95 14.36
C VAL A 183 3.15 -8.97 15.51
N PRO A 184 2.13 -8.94 16.37
CA PRO A 184 2.05 -9.86 17.51
C PRO A 184 1.95 -11.33 17.04
N ILE A 185 2.32 -12.28 17.90
CA ILE A 185 2.23 -13.74 17.63
C ILE A 185 0.84 -14.21 17.21
N SER A 186 -0.19 -13.43 17.52
CA SER A 186 -1.55 -13.67 17.09
C SER A 186 -2.27 -12.36 16.84
N PHE A 187 -2.90 -12.26 15.67
CA PHE A 187 -3.58 -11.06 15.20
C PHE A 187 -4.87 -11.46 14.48
N LYS A 188 -5.82 -10.53 14.46
CA LYS A 188 -7.03 -10.67 13.62
C LYS A 188 -6.74 -10.04 12.28
N ALA A 189 -7.20 -10.68 11.21
CA ALA A 189 -7.17 -10.10 9.88
C ALA A 189 -8.42 -10.52 9.11
N SER A 190 -8.83 -9.65 8.20
CA SER A 190 -9.80 -9.96 7.16
C SER A 190 -9.10 -10.08 5.82
N PHE A 191 -9.51 -11.06 5.02
CA PHE A 191 -8.93 -11.31 3.72
C PHE A 191 -9.90 -12.05 2.81
N ILE A 192 -9.57 -12.06 1.53
CA ILE A 192 -10.37 -12.71 0.50
C ILE A 192 -9.51 -13.67 -0.28
N ALA A 193 -10.01 -14.89 -0.38
CA ALA A 193 -9.30 -16.02 -0.93
C ALA A 193 -10.22 -16.86 -1.80
N ASN A 194 -9.62 -17.65 -2.67
CA ASN A 194 -10.29 -18.68 -3.41
C ASN A 194 -10.01 -20.03 -2.73
N ALA A 195 -11.07 -20.73 -2.34
CA ALA A 195 -11.07 -22.12 -1.97
C ALA A 195 -11.33 -22.96 -3.23
N GLY A 196 -10.25 -23.36 -3.90
CA GLY A 196 -10.31 -24.17 -5.11
C GLY A 196 -9.55 -25.49 -4.95
N GLU A 197 -9.33 -26.16 -6.08
CA GLU A 197 -8.63 -27.47 -6.12
C GLU A 197 -7.24 -27.44 -5.47
N LYS A 198 -6.51 -26.31 -5.59
CA LYS A 198 -5.18 -26.10 -4.99
C LYS A 198 -5.26 -25.66 -3.51
N GLY A 199 -6.44 -25.77 -2.90
CA GLY A 199 -6.75 -25.25 -1.57
C GLY A 199 -6.91 -23.73 -1.57
N LEU A 200 -6.44 -23.10 -0.50
CA LEU A 200 -6.58 -21.66 -0.27
C LEU A 200 -5.59 -20.88 -1.15
N SER A 201 -6.06 -19.96 -1.97
CA SER A 201 -5.22 -19.16 -2.89
C SER A 201 -5.74 -17.72 -3.06
N SER A 202 -4.94 -16.85 -3.68
CA SER A 202 -5.37 -15.47 -3.96
C SER A 202 -6.46 -15.43 -5.04
N VAL A 203 -7.49 -14.60 -4.84
CA VAL A 203 -8.55 -14.37 -5.85
C VAL A 203 -8.03 -13.58 -7.06
N LYS A 204 -6.94 -12.85 -6.90
CA LYS A 204 -6.36 -11.98 -7.95
C LYS A 204 -5.36 -12.71 -8.84
N GLY A 205 -5.03 -13.96 -8.54
CA GLY A 205 -3.92 -14.67 -9.20
C GLY A 205 -2.54 -14.22 -8.72
N ASP A 206 -2.49 -13.38 -7.68
CA ASP A 206 -1.25 -12.99 -7.01
C ASP A 206 -0.64 -14.18 -6.25
N SER A 207 0.66 -14.12 -5.99
CA SER A 207 1.37 -15.13 -5.19
C SER A 207 0.88 -15.18 -3.73
N GLU A 208 0.36 -14.06 -3.23
CA GLU A 208 -0.01 -13.89 -1.83
C GLU A 208 -1.50 -13.49 -1.68
N ILE A 209 -2.07 -13.87 -0.54
CA ILE A 209 -3.39 -13.46 -0.07
C ILE A 209 -3.22 -12.19 0.76
N SER A 210 -3.80 -11.07 0.29
CA SER A 210 -3.73 -9.80 1.01
C SER A 210 -4.50 -9.86 2.34
N LEU A 211 -3.80 -9.59 3.44
CA LEU A 211 -4.37 -9.47 4.78
C LEU A 211 -4.58 -8.00 5.15
N GLU A 212 -5.73 -7.70 5.73
CA GLU A 212 -6.07 -6.37 6.21
C GLU A 212 -6.43 -6.43 7.70
N ASN A 213 -5.87 -5.51 8.50
CA ASN A 213 -6.15 -5.42 9.94
C ASN A 213 -7.44 -4.63 10.20
N THR A 214 -8.54 -5.10 9.63
CA THR A 214 -9.88 -4.52 9.75
C THR A 214 -10.93 -5.63 9.78
N ASP A 215 -12.18 -5.29 10.02
CA ASP A 215 -13.32 -6.19 9.82
C ASP A 215 -13.74 -6.30 8.34
N ILE A 216 -14.76 -7.10 8.07
CA ILE A 216 -15.24 -7.33 6.70
C ILE A 216 -15.78 -6.05 6.08
N GLU A 217 -16.44 -5.19 6.86
CA GLU A 217 -16.99 -3.92 6.37
C GLU A 217 -15.87 -2.96 5.98
N GLY A 218 -14.87 -2.77 6.84
CA GLY A 218 -13.70 -1.94 6.51
C GLY A 218 -12.85 -2.52 5.38
N LEU A 219 -12.79 -3.85 5.23
CA LEU A 219 -12.15 -4.47 4.07
C LEU A 219 -12.87 -4.07 2.77
N ILE A 220 -14.21 -4.12 2.76
CA ILE A 220 -15.02 -3.69 1.62
C ILE A 220 -14.82 -2.20 1.35
N GLU A 221 -14.86 -1.36 2.39
CA GLU A 221 -14.66 0.08 2.25
C GLU A 221 -13.28 0.43 1.67
N HIS A 222 -12.22 -0.25 2.10
CA HIS A 222 -10.87 -0.04 1.57
C HIS A 222 -10.81 -0.40 0.08
N LEU A 223 -11.46 -1.48 -0.34
CA LEU A 223 -11.54 -1.88 -1.74
C LEU A 223 -12.32 -0.87 -2.59
N GLU A 224 -13.44 -0.36 -2.08
CA GLU A 224 -14.24 0.67 -2.75
C GLU A 224 -13.47 1.99 -2.90
N LYS A 225 -12.78 2.42 -1.83
CA LYS A 225 -11.88 3.59 -1.86
C LYS A 225 -10.77 3.40 -2.88
N GLY A 226 -10.13 2.22 -2.93
CA GLY A 226 -9.11 1.91 -3.93
C GLY A 226 -9.65 2.01 -5.35
N ALA A 227 -10.83 1.46 -5.62
CA ALA A 227 -11.49 1.58 -6.91
C ALA A 227 -11.80 3.04 -7.28
N MET A 228 -12.24 3.86 -6.31
CA MET A 228 -12.47 5.29 -6.49
C MET A 228 -11.19 6.03 -6.87
N TRP A 229 -10.08 5.79 -6.16
CA TRP A 229 -8.79 6.40 -6.46
C TRP A 229 -8.25 6.02 -7.83
N VAL A 230 -8.43 4.77 -8.27
CA VAL A 230 -8.07 4.35 -9.64
C VAL A 230 -8.86 5.13 -10.69
N LYS A 231 -10.18 5.32 -10.48
CA LYS A 231 -11.03 6.11 -11.37
C LYS A 231 -10.60 7.58 -11.43
N ILE A 232 -10.29 8.18 -10.28
CA ILE A 232 -9.80 9.57 -10.19
C ILE A 232 -8.44 9.70 -10.90
N GLY A 233 -7.50 8.81 -10.60
CA GLY A 233 -6.17 8.80 -11.20
C GLY A 233 -6.20 8.65 -12.71
N PHE A 234 -7.10 7.83 -13.24
CA PHE A 234 -7.33 7.71 -14.69
C PHE A 234 -7.65 9.07 -15.32
N TRP A 235 -8.63 9.80 -14.79
CA TRP A 235 -9.04 11.09 -15.36
C TRP A 235 -7.97 12.16 -15.20
N ILE A 236 -7.25 12.20 -14.08
CA ILE A 236 -6.11 13.12 -13.91
C ILE A 236 -5.06 12.87 -14.99
N GLY A 237 -4.62 11.63 -15.16
CA GLY A 237 -3.65 11.26 -16.19
C GLY A 237 -4.16 11.54 -17.61
N TRP A 238 -5.44 11.27 -17.86
CA TRP A 238 -6.06 11.47 -19.17
C TRP A 238 -6.18 12.96 -19.56
N LEU A 239 -6.51 13.83 -18.58
CA LEU A 239 -6.58 15.27 -18.80
C LEU A 239 -5.19 15.85 -19.08
N VAL A 240 -4.15 15.41 -18.36
CA VAL A 240 -2.76 15.80 -18.63
C VAL A 240 -2.33 15.36 -20.03
N LEU A 241 -2.63 14.10 -20.41
CA LEU A 241 -2.32 13.58 -21.74
C LEU A 241 -3.02 14.39 -22.85
N THR A 242 -4.29 14.74 -22.63
CA THR A 242 -5.07 15.57 -23.57
C THR A 242 -4.48 16.97 -23.69
N GLY A 243 -4.09 17.58 -22.57
CA GLY A 243 -3.42 18.89 -22.57
C GLY A 243 -2.10 18.88 -23.33
N ILE A 244 -1.29 17.82 -23.16
CA ILE A 244 -0.04 17.62 -23.91
C ILE A 244 -0.33 17.46 -25.40
N ALA A 245 -1.37 16.70 -25.78
CA ALA A 245 -1.73 16.51 -27.18
C ALA A 245 -2.15 17.83 -27.85
N VAL A 246 -2.97 18.65 -27.18
CA VAL A 246 -3.39 19.97 -27.68
C VAL A 246 -2.22 20.93 -27.75
N PHE A 247 -1.39 21.01 -26.70
CA PHE A 247 -0.22 21.89 -26.68
C PHE A 247 0.81 21.49 -27.74
N GLY A 248 1.08 20.18 -27.89
CA GLY A 248 1.95 19.65 -28.93
C GLY A 248 1.44 19.97 -30.33
N TYR A 249 0.13 19.85 -30.55
CA TYR A 249 -0.51 20.24 -31.81
C TYR A 249 -0.32 21.73 -32.13
N VAL A 250 -0.57 22.60 -31.15
CA VAL A 250 -0.46 24.07 -31.33
C VAL A 250 0.99 24.55 -31.44
N SER A 251 1.95 23.82 -30.86
CA SER A 251 3.37 24.20 -30.87
C SER A 251 4.14 23.75 -32.11
N LEU A 252 3.58 22.86 -32.92
CA LEU A 252 4.14 22.47 -34.21
C LEU A 252 3.68 23.48 -35.28
N GLU A 253 4.60 24.02 -36.09
CA GLU A 253 4.25 24.90 -37.22
C GLU A 253 3.36 24.14 -38.22
N ASN A 254 2.05 24.36 -38.16
CA ASN A 254 1.05 23.65 -38.95
C ASN A 254 0.89 24.28 -40.35
N ARG A 255 1.98 24.35 -41.12
CA ARG A 255 2.02 24.93 -42.47
C ARG A 255 1.08 24.23 -43.49
N TYR A 256 0.51 23.08 -43.15
CA TYR A 256 -0.46 22.37 -44.00
C TYR A 256 -1.88 22.98 -43.96
N LEU A 257 -2.12 24.02 -43.15
CA LEU A 257 -3.40 24.76 -43.05
C LEU A 257 -3.37 26.11 -43.78
N GLU A 258 -2.29 26.40 -44.51
CA GLU A 258 -2.08 27.65 -45.24
C GLU A 258 -2.36 27.53 -46.76
N ASP A 259 -2.65 26.32 -47.26
CA ASP A 259 -3.09 26.05 -48.64
C ASP A 259 -4.63 25.90 -48.74
#